data_AF-A0A091KGW4-F1
#
_entry.id   AF-A0A091KGW4-F1
#
_cell.length_a   1.000
_cell.length_b   1.000
_cell.length_c   1.000
_cell.angle_alpha   90.00
_cell.angle_beta   90.00
_cell.angle_gamma   90.00
#
_symmetry.space_group_name_H-M   'P 1'
#
loop_
_entity.id
_entity.type
_entity.pdbx_description
1 polymer ?
#
loop_
_entity_poly.entity_id
_entity_poly.type
_entity_poly.pdbx_seq_one_letter_code
_entity_poly.pdbx_strand_id
1 'polypeptide(L)'
;KTEEPTDPTMSSDPSAPPAVPPLHSPKSPVWPTFPFQREGSRIWERGNLLLRDLPSPLPTKRTRTYSATARASAGPIFKGVCKQFSRSQGHGFITPENGTEDIFVHVSE
;
A
#
# COMPACT_ATOMS: atom_id res chain seq x y z
N LYS A 1 -57.65 63.10 7.28
CA LYS A 1 -58.46 61.86 7.35
C LYS A 1 -58.64 61.44 5.90
N THR A 2 -57.93 60.50 5.31
CA THR A 2 -57.09 59.41 5.82
C THR A 2 -56.18 58.98 4.66
N GLU A 3 -54.99 58.55 5.02
CA GLU A 3 -53.91 57.93 4.24
C GLU A 3 -54.37 56.73 3.41
N GLU A 4 -53.88 56.59 2.17
CA GLU A 4 -53.51 55.28 1.62
C GLU A 4 -52.52 55.41 0.45
N PRO A 5 -51.27 54.94 0.60
CA PRO A 5 -50.32 54.81 -0.50
C PRO A 5 -50.52 53.47 -1.22
N THR A 6 -50.58 53.52 -2.55
CA THR A 6 -50.66 52.36 -3.44
C THR A 6 -49.37 51.53 -3.35
N ASP A 7 -49.53 50.22 -3.18
CA ASP A 7 -48.50 49.22 -2.88
C ASP A 7 -47.24 49.27 -3.76
N PRO A 8 -46.03 49.10 -3.18
CA PRO A 8 -44.90 48.58 -3.94
C PRO A 8 -44.87 47.03 -3.87
N THR A 9 -45.14 46.43 -5.03
CA THR A 9 -44.38 45.32 -5.62
C THR A 9 -43.98 44.17 -4.69
N MET A 10 -44.75 43.09 -4.77
CA MET A 10 -44.27 41.73 -4.52
C MET A 10 -43.11 41.43 -5.49
N SER A 11 -41.89 41.30 -4.99
CA SER A 11 -40.83 40.62 -5.73
C SER A 11 -40.13 39.62 -4.82
N SER A 12 -40.42 38.37 -5.12
CA SER A 12 -39.98 37.16 -4.46
C SER A 12 -38.50 36.91 -4.72
N ASP A 13 -37.71 36.66 -3.68
CA ASP A 13 -36.57 35.75 -3.74
C ASP A 13 -36.34 35.21 -2.32
N PRO A 14 -36.24 33.88 -2.15
CA PRO A 14 -34.99 33.24 -2.52
C PRO A 14 -35.17 31.95 -3.33
N SER A 15 -34.62 31.99 -4.54
CA SER A 15 -33.82 30.97 -5.21
C SER A 15 -33.78 29.63 -4.49
N ALA A 16 -34.59 28.69 -5.00
CA ALA A 16 -34.52 27.28 -4.64
C ALA A 16 -33.08 26.76 -4.83
N PRO A 17 -32.54 25.93 -3.92
CA PRO A 17 -31.24 25.30 -4.16
C PRO A 17 -31.35 24.39 -5.38
N PRO A 18 -30.39 24.40 -6.32
CA PRO A 18 -30.41 23.43 -7.40
C PRO A 18 -30.28 22.03 -6.80
N ALA A 19 -31.27 21.18 -7.04
CA ALA A 19 -31.25 19.78 -6.66
C ALA A 19 -30.02 19.13 -7.29
N VAL A 20 -29.01 18.84 -6.47
CA VAL A 20 -27.79 18.14 -6.91
C VAL A 20 -28.19 16.71 -7.24
N PRO A 21 -27.99 16.20 -8.47
CA PRO A 21 -28.25 14.81 -8.74
C PRO A 21 -27.23 13.96 -7.96
N PRO A 22 -27.64 12.83 -7.33
CA PRO A 22 -26.69 11.97 -6.66
C PRO A 22 -25.73 11.39 -7.69
N LEU A 23 -24.42 11.59 -7.48
CA LEU A 23 -23.38 10.99 -8.31
C LEU A 23 -23.45 9.46 -8.12
N HIS A 24 -24.03 8.76 -9.10
CA HIS A 24 -23.92 7.31 -9.16
C HIS A 24 -22.46 6.93 -9.38
N SER A 25 -21.85 6.26 -8.41
CA SER A 25 -20.57 5.57 -8.63
C SER A 25 -20.76 4.50 -9.71
N PRO A 26 -19.95 4.50 -10.79
CA PRO A 26 -19.98 3.39 -11.73
C PRO A 26 -19.42 2.16 -11.00
N LYS A 27 -20.31 1.22 -10.68
CA LYS A 27 -19.93 -0.14 -10.28
C LYS A 27 -19.42 -0.88 -11.51
N SER A 28 -18.20 -0.60 -11.93
CA SER A 28 -17.45 -1.47 -12.84
C SER A 28 -16.19 -1.96 -12.11
N PRO A 29 -16.01 -3.28 -11.90
CA PRO A 29 -14.72 -3.80 -11.50
C PRO A 29 -13.77 -3.59 -12.69
N VAL A 30 -12.90 -2.59 -12.60
CA VAL A 30 -11.83 -2.39 -13.57
C VAL A 30 -10.78 -3.46 -13.27
N TRP A 31 -10.90 -4.61 -13.92
CA TRP A 31 -9.78 -5.52 -14.03
C TRP A 31 -8.71 -4.80 -14.87
N PRO A 32 -7.48 -4.61 -14.38
CA PRO A 32 -6.42 -4.12 -15.24
C PRO A 32 -6.16 -5.19 -16.29
N THR A 33 -6.73 -4.99 -17.49
CA THR A 33 -6.37 -5.75 -18.67
C THR A 33 -4.96 -5.32 -19.02
N PHE A 34 -3.96 -6.06 -18.54
CA PHE A 34 -2.59 -5.90 -19.00
C PHE A 34 -2.47 -6.53 -20.39
N PRO A 35 -2.23 -5.75 -21.46
CA PRO A 35 -1.99 -6.31 -22.78
C PRO A 35 -0.50 -6.63 -22.88
N PHE A 36 -0.05 -7.62 -22.12
CA PHE A 36 1.23 -8.27 -22.37
C PHE A 36 1.20 -9.68 -21.78
N GLN A 37 1.03 -10.64 -22.68
CA GLN A 37 1.58 -11.98 -22.51
C GLN A 37 3.10 -11.82 -22.40
N ARG A 38 3.61 -11.65 -21.17
CA ARG A 38 5.03 -11.78 -20.89
C ARG A 38 5.32 -13.28 -20.79
N GLU A 39 5.70 -13.86 -21.92
CA GLU A 39 6.44 -15.11 -22.00
C GLU A 39 7.61 -15.03 -21.00
N GLY A 40 7.49 -15.73 -19.87
CA GLY A 40 8.42 -15.58 -18.74
C GLY A 40 7.86 -16.02 -17.38
N SER A 41 6.55 -16.26 -17.30
CA SER A 41 5.87 -16.87 -16.15
C SER A 41 6.14 -18.38 -16.05
N ARG A 42 7.41 -18.78 -15.89
CA ARG A 42 7.80 -20.18 -15.62
C ARG A 42 8.83 -20.32 -14.50
N ILE A 43 9.04 -19.28 -13.70
CA ILE A 43 10.10 -19.27 -12.68
C ILE A 43 9.65 -19.78 -11.31
N TRP A 44 8.34 -20.00 -11.07
CA TRP A 44 7.85 -20.56 -9.80
C TRP A 44 7.65 -22.09 -9.81
N GLU A 45 7.95 -22.76 -10.92
CA GLU A 45 7.91 -24.23 -11.03
C GLU A 45 9.31 -24.86 -10.98
N ARG A 46 10.13 -24.50 -9.99
CA ARG A 46 11.27 -25.35 -9.60
C ARG A 46 11.53 -25.26 -8.10
N GLY A 47 11.09 -26.29 -7.38
CA GLY A 47 11.69 -26.68 -6.11
C GLY A 47 10.77 -26.63 -4.89
N ASN A 48 9.86 -27.61 -4.78
CA ASN A 48 9.65 -28.27 -3.48
C ASN A 48 11.01 -28.91 -3.12
N LEU A 49 11.58 -28.78 -1.91
CA LEU A 49 11.04 -29.20 -0.62
C LEU A 49 11.75 -28.43 0.50
N LEU A 50 11.01 -28.07 1.57
CA LEU A 50 11.38 -27.50 2.90
C LEU A 50 10.94 -26.05 3.18
N LEU A 51 10.64 -25.23 2.17
CA LEU A 51 10.30 -23.81 2.36
C LEU A 51 8.80 -23.57 2.59
N ARG A 52 8.24 -24.11 3.68
CA ARG A 52 6.77 -24.10 3.87
C ARG A 52 6.18 -22.84 4.49
N ASP A 53 6.96 -21.87 4.98
CA ASP A 53 6.37 -20.71 5.67
C ASP A 53 7.08 -19.36 5.41
N LEU A 54 7.78 -19.19 4.29
CA LEU A 54 8.24 -17.84 3.94
C LEU A 54 7.11 -17.08 3.21
N PRO A 55 6.55 -16.01 3.81
CA PRO A 55 5.45 -15.26 3.21
C PRO A 55 5.96 -14.61 1.93
N SER A 56 5.49 -15.10 0.79
CA SER A 56 5.67 -14.43 -0.49
C SER A 56 4.76 -13.19 -0.55
N PRO A 57 5.28 -11.99 -0.90
CA PRO A 57 6.67 -11.68 -1.24
C PRO A 57 7.52 -11.32 -0.02
N LEU A 58 8.73 -11.87 0.05
CA LEU A 58 9.71 -11.52 1.08
C LEU A 58 10.06 -10.02 0.97
N PRO A 59 9.99 -9.25 2.07
CA PRO A 59 10.41 -7.86 2.07
C PRO A 59 11.87 -7.73 1.64
N THR A 60 12.09 -7.00 0.56
CA THR A 60 13.42 -6.59 0.11
C THR A 60 13.44 -5.07 -0.05
N LYS A 61 14.60 -4.44 -0.08
CA LYS A 61 14.77 -3.00 -0.32
C LYS A 61 13.93 -2.44 -1.48
N ARG A 62 13.75 -3.19 -2.56
CA ARG A 62 12.95 -2.76 -3.72
C ARG A 62 11.44 -2.99 -3.56
N THR A 63 11.04 -3.96 -2.74
CA THR A 63 9.63 -4.37 -2.56
C THR A 63 9.02 -3.82 -1.28
N ARG A 64 9.83 -3.31 -0.36
CA ARG A 64 9.39 -2.74 0.91
C ARG A 64 8.71 -1.38 0.70
N THR A 65 7.62 -1.13 1.41
CA THR A 65 6.90 0.16 1.35
C THR A 65 7.69 1.29 2.01
N TYR A 66 7.40 2.52 1.60
CA TYR A 66 8.01 3.73 2.20
C TYR A 66 7.78 3.80 3.71
N SER A 67 6.55 3.58 4.17
CA SER A 67 6.20 3.60 5.60
C SER A 67 6.92 2.53 6.41
N ALA A 68 7.12 1.33 5.83
CA ALA A 68 7.89 0.30 6.48
C ALA A 68 9.36 0.70 6.62
N THR A 69 9.95 1.29 5.59
CA THR A 69 11.35 1.78 5.62
C THR A 69 11.54 2.87 6.67
N ALA A 70 10.66 3.89 6.67
CA ALA A 70 10.71 5.00 7.61
C ALA A 70 10.58 4.56 9.09
N ARG A 71 9.70 3.58 9.38
CA ARG A 71 9.58 3.04 10.74
C ARG A 71 10.82 2.26 11.18
N ALA A 72 11.44 1.49 10.28
CA ALA A 72 12.67 0.77 10.63
C ALA A 72 13.86 1.72 10.85
N SER A 73 14.00 2.78 10.04
CA SER A 73 15.09 3.74 10.23
C SER A 73 14.93 4.58 11.51
N ALA A 74 13.71 4.77 12.00
CA ALA A 74 13.43 5.46 13.26
C ALA A 74 13.56 4.54 14.49
N GLY A 75 13.70 3.23 14.28
CA GLY A 75 13.85 2.25 15.36
C GLY A 75 15.25 2.26 15.99
N PRO A 76 15.41 1.59 17.14
CA PRO A 76 16.72 1.38 17.75
C PRO A 76 17.62 0.50 16.86
N ILE A 77 18.93 0.70 16.98
CA ILE A 77 19.95 -0.08 16.27
C ILE A 77 20.44 -1.21 17.18
N PHE A 78 20.47 -2.43 16.65
CA PHE A 78 20.95 -3.62 17.34
C PHE A 78 22.22 -4.17 16.68
N LYS A 79 23.07 -4.84 17.46
CA LYS A 79 24.21 -5.60 16.93
C LYS A 79 23.92 -7.10 16.97
N GLY A 80 24.61 -7.83 16.11
CA GLY A 80 24.46 -9.27 16.00
C GLY A 80 25.58 -9.88 15.18
N VAL A 81 25.61 -11.20 15.14
CA VAL A 81 26.59 -11.98 14.37
C VAL A 81 25.88 -12.62 13.19
N CYS A 82 26.49 -12.53 12.01
CA CYS A 82 25.99 -13.25 10.84
C CYS A 82 26.18 -14.75 11.05
N LYS A 83 25.07 -15.48 11.16
CA LYS A 83 25.07 -16.94 11.38
C LYS A 83 25.33 -17.68 10.08
N GLN A 84 24.62 -17.30 9.03
CA GLN A 84 24.77 -17.87 7.71
C GLN A 84 24.41 -16.83 6.65
N PHE A 85 25.24 -16.69 5.63
CA PHE A 85 24.93 -15.88 4.47
C PHE A 85 25.45 -16.56 3.20
N SER A 86 24.56 -16.79 2.24
CA SER A 86 24.92 -17.38 0.96
C SER A 86 24.76 -16.35 -0.15
N ARG A 87 25.89 -15.94 -0.75
CA ARG A 87 25.88 -14.97 -1.86
C ARG A 87 25.18 -15.51 -3.10
N SER A 88 25.23 -16.83 -3.33
CA SER A 88 24.54 -17.47 -4.46
C SER A 88 23.03 -17.49 -4.27
N GLN A 89 22.55 -17.67 -3.04
CA GLN A 89 21.11 -17.64 -2.72
C GLN A 89 20.58 -16.22 -2.46
N GLY A 90 21.46 -15.25 -2.19
CA GLY A 90 21.12 -13.85 -1.99
C GLY A 90 20.50 -13.52 -0.63
N HIS A 91 20.59 -14.41 0.36
CA HIS A 91 20.03 -14.20 1.68
C HIS A 91 20.77 -14.96 2.77
N GLY A 92 20.40 -14.68 4.02
CA GLY A 92 20.99 -15.26 5.20
C GLY A 92 20.23 -14.91 6.47
N PHE A 93 20.85 -15.21 7.61
CA PHE A 93 20.34 -14.95 8.95
C PHE A 93 21.40 -14.31 9.84
N ILE A 94 20.95 -13.41 10.72
CA ILE A 94 21.75 -12.75 11.76
C ILE A 94 21.19 -13.16 13.11
N THR A 95 22.05 -13.66 13.99
CA THR A 95 21.71 -13.90 15.39
C THR A 95 22.00 -12.63 16.18
N PRO A 96 20.98 -11.96 16.74
CA PRO A 96 21.17 -10.74 17.52
C PRO A 96 21.86 -11.03 18.86
N GLU A 97 22.60 -10.05 19.39
CA GLU A 97 23.26 -10.16 20.69
C GLU A 97 22.27 -10.26 21.86
N ASN A 98 21.03 -9.84 21.62
CA ASN A 98 19.92 -9.81 22.58
C ASN A 98 19.36 -11.22 22.87
N GLY A 99 19.83 -12.25 22.16
CA GLY A 99 19.37 -13.63 22.32
C GLY A 99 17.96 -13.89 21.79
N THR A 100 17.41 -12.99 20.97
CA THR A 100 16.12 -13.20 20.29
C THR A 100 16.28 -14.15 19.11
N GLU A 101 15.18 -14.44 18.43
CA GLU A 101 15.17 -15.25 17.21
C GLU A 101 16.07 -14.70 16.10
N ASP A 102 16.48 -15.60 15.21
CA ASP A 102 17.33 -15.27 14.07
C ASP A 102 16.58 -14.35 13.09
N ILE A 103 17.22 -13.25 12.71
CA ILE A 103 16.66 -12.23 11.83
C ILE A 103 17.06 -12.53 10.39
N PHE A 104 16.08 -12.62 9.50
CA PHE A 104 16.33 -12.79 8.05
C PHE A 104 16.95 -11.53 7.44
N VAL A 105 17.94 -11.71 6.56
CA VAL A 105 18.56 -10.64 5.78
C VAL A 105 18.63 -11.01 4.31
N HIS A 106 18.29 -10.06 3.44
CA HIS A 106 18.43 -10.18 1.99
C HIS A 106 19.63 -9.37 1.50
N VAL A 107 20.30 -9.81 0.42
CA VAL A 107 21.48 -9.16 -0.16
C VAL A 107 21.24 -7.71 -0.62
N SER A 108 19.98 -7.36 -0.83
CA SER A 108 19.61 -6.01 -1.26
C SER A 108 19.42 -5.03 -0.12
N GLU A 109 19.33 -5.49 1.13
CA GLU A 109 19.17 -4.60 2.29
C GLU A 109 20.36 -3.64 2.41
#